data_AF-A0A2J6R5G8-F1
#
_entry.id   AF-A0A2J6R5G8-F1
#
_cell.length_a   1.000
_cell.length_b   1.000
_cell.length_c   1.000
_cell.angle_alpha   90.00
_cell.angle_beta   90.00
_cell.angle_gamma   90.00
#
_symmetry.space_group_name_H-M   'P 1'
#
loop_
_entity.id
_entity.type
_entity.pdbx_description
1 polymer ?
#
loop_
_entity_poly.entity_id
_entity_poly.type
_entity_poly.pdbx_seq_one_letter_code
_entity_poly.pdbx_strand_id
1 'polypeptide(L)'
;MAEQQPIALPNELWIRILQNLDNDEDIAELWTTCRHVCTAFKRVVESICRDRHLPKTRLNFRLGRFTGGRNGRQLPDITLMAEFEFAELSEDICTAKFRLNDDIPEELIPTVKERMQTSVENMDIAAPKHSIQIRRDVLDGPIPSLSYDQAKCEVNCNWRDLFTAFYGEEALARRLTNQWLDNQVAYLDELKRKFTRGEMGAERIISAAILEVGSGEKICRRDARRARIRHQFRKLDGRNWDPEHDGDSAKECDALNELWALKQFAQSEVFSDEEDSDEWEDEDEEDEENETDEEESTDDE
;
A
#
# COMPACT_ATOMS: atom_id res chain seq x y z
N MET A 1 39.54 25.40 -19.76
CA MET A 1 38.88 24.63 -18.69
C MET A 1 38.49 23.30 -19.32
N ALA A 2 39.13 22.20 -18.91
CA ALA A 2 38.79 20.88 -19.43
C ALA A 2 37.52 20.42 -18.73
N GLU A 3 36.44 20.24 -19.49
CA GLU A 3 35.23 19.58 -19.01
C GLU A 3 35.58 18.14 -18.68
N GLN A 4 35.68 17.82 -17.38
CA GLN A 4 35.70 16.43 -16.94
C GLN A 4 34.36 15.81 -17.31
N GLN A 5 34.37 14.91 -18.29
CA GLN A 5 33.20 14.09 -18.55
C GLN A 5 32.89 13.27 -17.28
N PRO A 6 31.64 13.29 -16.81
CA PRO A 6 31.25 12.49 -15.65
C PRO A 6 31.51 11.02 -15.96
N ILE A 7 32.29 10.36 -15.10
CA ILE A 7 32.57 8.92 -15.19
C ILE A 7 31.24 8.21 -14.96
N ALA A 8 30.63 7.70 -16.03
CA ALA A 8 29.42 6.91 -15.93
C ALA A 8 29.73 5.59 -15.21
N LEU A 9 29.02 5.31 -14.11
CA LEU A 9 29.09 4.02 -13.44
C LEU A 9 28.69 2.89 -14.40
N PRO A 10 29.39 1.74 -14.38
CA PRO A 10 28.97 0.55 -15.11
C PRO A 10 27.53 0.15 -14.78
N ASN A 11 26.80 -0.37 -15.77
CA ASN A 11 25.40 -0.77 -15.61
C ASN A 11 25.23 -1.79 -14.49
N GLU A 12 26.19 -2.69 -14.30
CA GLU A 12 26.17 -3.73 -13.27
C GLU A 12 26.13 -3.14 -11.85
N LEU A 13 26.78 -1.99 -11.64
CA LEU A 13 26.74 -1.30 -10.34
C LEU A 13 25.37 -0.65 -10.13
N TRP A 14 24.80 -0.02 -11.16
CA TRP A 14 23.44 0.52 -11.06
C TRP A 14 22.40 -0.56 -10.76
N ILE A 15 22.55 -1.75 -11.36
CA ILE A 15 21.66 -2.89 -11.09
C ILE A 15 21.73 -3.27 -9.61
N ARG A 16 22.94 -3.39 -9.05
CA ARG A 16 23.13 -3.70 -7.62
C ARG A 16 22.57 -2.61 -6.71
N ILE A 17 22.76 -1.34 -7.08
CA ILE A 17 22.19 -0.21 -6.32
C ILE A 17 20.67 -0.30 -6.30
N LEU A 18 20.02 -0.50 -7.46
CA LEU A 18 18.56 -0.63 -7.52
C LEU A 18 18.03 -1.85 -6.76
N GLN A 19 18.80 -2.93 -6.71
CA GLN A 19 18.45 -4.12 -5.94
C GLN A 19 18.48 -3.91 -4.43
N ASN A 20 19.18 -2.87 -3.95
CA ASN A 20 19.21 -2.45 -2.55
C ASN A 20 18.16 -1.38 -2.22
N LEU A 21 17.42 -0.87 -3.21
CA LEU A 21 16.32 0.09 -3.04
C LEU A 21 14.96 -0.62 -3.02
N ASP A 22 14.93 -1.88 -2.61
CA ASP A 22 13.76 -2.75 -2.64
C ASP A 22 12.86 -2.62 -1.39
N ASN A 23 13.11 -1.61 -0.57
CA ASN A 23 12.25 -1.26 0.56
C ASN A 23 10.89 -0.77 0.06
N ASP A 24 9.85 -0.97 0.88
CA ASP A 24 8.46 -0.64 0.54
C ASP A 24 8.24 0.81 0.18
N GLU A 25 8.98 1.69 0.83
CA GLU A 25 8.86 3.14 0.65
C GLU A 25 9.34 3.57 -0.75
N ASP A 26 10.32 2.85 -1.31
CA ASP A 26 11.03 3.19 -2.54
C ASP A 26 10.37 2.58 -3.79
N ILE A 27 9.48 1.59 -3.65
CA ILE A 27 8.89 0.86 -4.79
C ILE A 27 8.18 1.81 -5.76
N ALA A 28 7.45 2.79 -5.25
CA ALA A 28 6.74 3.75 -6.09
C ALA A 28 7.72 4.58 -6.94
N GLU A 29 8.85 5.00 -6.38
CA GLU A 29 9.88 5.76 -7.10
C GLU A 29 10.67 4.88 -8.08
N LEU A 30 11.01 3.66 -7.67
CA LEU A 30 11.58 2.66 -8.57
C LEU A 30 10.69 2.47 -9.80
N TRP A 31 9.39 2.29 -9.59
CA TRP A 31 8.44 2.02 -10.65
C TRP A 31 8.16 3.23 -11.54
N THR A 32 8.00 4.43 -10.97
CA THR A 32 7.56 5.63 -11.71
C THR A 32 8.72 6.48 -12.24
N THR A 33 9.91 6.39 -11.65
CA THR A 33 11.09 7.16 -12.04
C THR A 33 12.17 6.25 -12.63
N CYS A 34 12.73 5.32 -11.85
CA CYS A 34 13.88 4.53 -12.27
C CYS A 34 13.57 3.66 -13.50
N ARG A 35 12.38 3.03 -13.53
CA ARG A 35 11.92 2.21 -14.66
C ARG A 35 11.95 2.92 -16.01
N HIS A 36 11.84 4.26 -16.01
CA HIS A 36 11.73 5.07 -17.23
C HIS A 36 13.08 5.66 -17.70
N VAL A 37 14.17 5.47 -16.96
CA VAL A 37 15.50 6.00 -17.29
C VAL A 37 16.06 5.36 -18.57
N CYS A 38 16.11 4.03 -18.61
CA CYS A 38 16.60 3.28 -19.77
C CYS A 38 16.05 1.85 -19.78
N THR A 39 16.31 1.10 -20.86
CA THR A 39 15.83 -0.28 -21.01
C THR A 39 16.44 -1.25 -20.01
N ALA A 40 17.67 -1.02 -19.57
CA ALA A 40 18.32 -1.85 -18.54
C ALA A 40 17.65 -1.65 -17.18
N PHE A 41 17.46 -0.39 -16.75
CA PHE A 41 16.75 -0.05 -15.52
C PHE A 41 15.32 -0.60 -15.54
N LYS A 42 14.60 -0.45 -16.66
CA LYS A 42 13.27 -1.03 -16.83
C LYS A 42 13.24 -2.52 -16.53
N ARG A 43 14.17 -3.29 -17.09
CA ARG A 43 14.23 -4.75 -16.89
C ARG A 43 14.52 -5.11 -15.44
N VAL A 44 15.40 -4.34 -14.78
CA VAL A 44 15.83 -4.60 -13.41
C VAL A 44 14.71 -4.29 -12.43
N VAL A 45 14.10 -3.11 -12.55
CA VAL A 45 12.92 -2.73 -11.74
C VAL A 45 11.78 -3.72 -11.96
N GLU A 46 11.48 -4.09 -13.21
CA GLU A 46 10.45 -5.09 -13.48
C GLU A 46 10.80 -6.47 -12.90
N SER A 47 12.09 -6.86 -12.86
CA SER A 47 12.50 -8.10 -12.19
C SER A 47 12.30 -8.01 -10.69
N ILE A 48 12.73 -6.93 -10.03
CA ILE A 48 12.55 -6.71 -8.59
C ILE A 48 11.06 -6.78 -8.23
N CYS A 49 10.22 -6.03 -8.96
CA CYS A 49 8.77 -6.05 -8.73
C CYS A 49 8.15 -7.42 -8.98
N ARG A 50 8.55 -8.12 -10.03
CA ARG A 50 8.06 -9.48 -10.33
C ARG A 50 8.48 -10.49 -9.27
N ASP A 51 9.72 -10.42 -8.82
CA ASP A 51 10.32 -11.47 -7.99
C ASP A 51 10.04 -11.24 -6.49
N ARG A 52 9.90 -9.99 -6.05
CA ARG A 52 9.71 -9.63 -4.62
C ARG A 52 8.32 -9.10 -4.28
N HIS A 53 7.71 -8.26 -5.12
CA HIS A 53 6.49 -7.53 -4.75
C HIS A 53 5.21 -8.14 -5.33
N LEU A 54 5.28 -8.72 -6.53
CA LEU A 54 4.15 -9.39 -7.17
C LEU A 54 3.65 -10.60 -6.36
N PRO A 55 4.51 -11.46 -5.76
CA PRO A 55 4.05 -12.53 -4.88
C PRO A 55 3.28 -12.05 -3.65
N LYS A 56 3.49 -10.79 -3.25
CA LYS A 56 2.85 -10.13 -2.11
C LYS A 56 1.71 -9.20 -2.54
N THR A 57 1.23 -9.37 -3.76
CA THR A 57 0.08 -8.64 -4.28
C THR A 57 -1.18 -9.43 -4.00
N ARG A 58 -2.18 -8.77 -3.41
CA ARG A 58 -3.50 -9.34 -3.14
C ARG A 58 -4.59 -8.51 -3.79
N LEU A 59 -5.61 -9.19 -4.30
CA LEU A 59 -6.81 -8.57 -4.87
C LEU A 59 -8.00 -8.96 -4.02
N ASN A 60 -8.65 -7.98 -3.40
CA ASN A 60 -9.76 -8.18 -2.49
C ASN A 60 -11.05 -7.68 -3.14
N PHE A 61 -12.05 -8.53 -3.29
CA PHE A 61 -13.35 -8.17 -3.86
C PHE A 61 -14.45 -8.25 -2.81
N ARG A 62 -15.24 -7.17 -2.69
CA ARG A 62 -16.43 -7.13 -1.84
C ARG A 62 -17.65 -7.57 -2.64
N LEU A 63 -18.13 -8.79 -2.35
CA LEU A 63 -19.25 -9.43 -3.04
C LEU A 63 -20.61 -9.18 -2.35
N GLY A 64 -20.66 -8.22 -1.43
CA GLY A 64 -21.87 -7.78 -0.74
C GLY A 64 -22.32 -8.71 0.39
N ARG A 65 -23.48 -8.42 0.97
CA ARG A 65 -24.02 -9.18 2.11
C ARG A 65 -24.54 -10.56 1.68
N PHE A 66 -24.34 -11.55 2.53
CA PHE A 66 -24.85 -12.89 2.35
C PHE A 66 -25.76 -13.26 3.52
N THR A 67 -27.04 -13.42 3.23
CA THR A 67 -28.08 -13.79 4.21
C THR A 67 -28.59 -15.23 4.01
N GLY A 68 -27.82 -16.07 3.31
CA GLY A 68 -28.22 -17.43 3.01
C GLY A 68 -28.15 -18.31 4.26
N GLY A 69 -29.28 -18.81 4.74
CA GLY A 69 -29.34 -19.85 5.77
C GLY A 69 -29.67 -21.20 5.15
N ARG A 70 -28.90 -22.25 5.44
CA ARG A 70 -29.29 -23.64 5.15
C ARG A 70 -30.09 -24.20 6.33
N ASN A 71 -31.16 -24.94 6.03
CA ASN A 71 -31.93 -25.71 7.02
C ASN A 71 -32.57 -24.88 8.16
N GLY A 72 -33.00 -23.65 7.87
CA GLY A 72 -33.70 -22.81 8.85
C GLY A 72 -32.82 -22.18 9.93
N ARG A 73 -31.49 -22.38 9.90
CA ARG A 73 -30.54 -21.58 10.70
C ARG A 73 -30.14 -20.36 9.88
N GLN A 74 -30.56 -19.18 10.35
CA GLN A 74 -30.02 -17.92 9.84
C GLN A 74 -28.53 -17.89 10.17
N LEU A 75 -27.67 -17.90 9.15
CA LEU A 75 -26.29 -17.47 9.33
C LEU A 75 -26.32 -15.97 9.68
N PRO A 76 -25.40 -15.49 10.53
CA PRO A 76 -25.25 -14.05 10.76
C PRO A 76 -25.06 -13.33 9.42
N ASP A 77 -25.55 -12.10 9.32
CA ASP A 77 -25.36 -11.25 8.13
C ASP A 77 -23.85 -11.01 7.93
N ILE A 78 -23.23 -11.84 7.09
CA ILE A 78 -21.80 -11.77 6.79
C ILE A 78 -21.61 -10.99 5.48
N THR A 79 -20.59 -10.13 5.47
CA THR A 79 -20.12 -9.54 4.22
C THR A 79 -19.25 -10.57 3.52
N LEU A 80 -19.66 -10.97 2.31
CA LEU A 80 -18.90 -11.92 1.51
C LEU A 80 -17.74 -11.17 0.85
N MET A 81 -16.53 -11.59 1.19
CA MET A 81 -15.28 -11.11 0.61
C MET A 81 -14.63 -12.24 -0.17
N ALA A 82 -13.95 -11.91 -1.26
CA ALA A 82 -13.13 -12.85 -2.02
C ALA A 82 -11.72 -12.25 -2.16
N GLU A 83 -10.78 -12.84 -1.44
CA GLU A 83 -9.37 -12.50 -1.49
C GLU A 83 -8.66 -13.41 -2.48
N PHE A 84 -7.87 -12.82 -3.37
CA PHE A 84 -7.08 -13.54 -4.34
C PHE A 84 -5.60 -13.22 -4.15
N GLU A 85 -4.78 -14.25 -3.98
CA GLU A 85 -3.34 -14.15 -3.80
C GLU A 85 -2.60 -14.54 -5.09
N PHE A 86 -1.43 -13.96 -5.31
CA PHE A 86 -0.62 -14.28 -6.48
C PHE A 86 -0.24 -15.75 -6.47
N ALA A 87 -0.50 -16.42 -7.60
CA ALA A 87 -0.20 -17.84 -7.77
C ALA A 87 0.98 -18.06 -8.72
N GLU A 88 0.89 -17.50 -9.93
CA GLU A 88 1.89 -17.70 -10.97
C GLU A 88 1.77 -16.65 -12.08
N LEU A 89 2.82 -16.55 -12.90
CA LEU A 89 2.73 -15.89 -14.20
C LEU A 89 2.29 -16.89 -15.27
N SER A 90 1.56 -16.41 -16.27
CA SER A 90 1.34 -17.17 -17.49
C SER A 90 2.64 -17.29 -18.31
N GLU A 91 2.62 -18.10 -19.37
CA GLU A 91 3.73 -18.27 -20.30
C GLU A 91 4.21 -16.96 -20.94
N ASP A 92 3.31 -15.97 -21.07
CA ASP A 92 3.62 -14.67 -21.68
C ASP A 92 4.38 -13.71 -20.74
N ILE A 93 4.62 -14.11 -19.49
CA ILE A 93 5.30 -13.35 -18.41
C ILE A 93 4.68 -11.96 -18.10
N CYS A 94 3.53 -11.64 -18.67
CA CYS A 94 2.79 -10.38 -18.53
C CYS A 94 1.50 -10.56 -17.75
N THR A 95 0.87 -11.71 -17.87
CA THR A 95 -0.38 -12.04 -17.19
C THR A 95 -0.07 -12.71 -15.87
N ALA A 96 -0.44 -12.06 -14.77
CA ALA A 96 -0.42 -12.67 -13.45
C ALA A 96 -1.75 -13.35 -13.18
N LYS A 97 -1.69 -14.55 -12.60
CA LYS A 97 -2.84 -15.31 -12.13
C LYS A 97 -2.88 -15.25 -10.62
N PHE A 98 -4.06 -14.95 -10.10
CA PHE A 98 -4.34 -14.89 -8.68
C PHE A 98 -5.38 -15.96 -8.34
N ARG A 99 -5.12 -16.76 -7.31
CA ARG A 99 -6.04 -17.82 -6.85
C ARG A 99 -6.80 -17.34 -5.64
N LEU A 100 -8.06 -17.76 -5.55
CA LEU A 100 -8.89 -17.51 -4.38
C LEU A 100 -8.21 -18.11 -3.14
N ASN A 101 -8.12 -17.35 -2.06
CA ASN A 101 -7.61 -17.82 -0.77
C ASN A 101 -8.50 -18.98 -0.26
N ASP A 102 -7.85 -20.03 0.25
CA ASP A 102 -8.47 -21.27 0.73
C ASP A 102 -9.26 -21.08 2.05
N ASP A 103 -9.18 -19.91 2.68
CA ASP A 103 -9.90 -19.58 3.92
C ASP A 103 -11.44 -19.49 3.76
N ILE A 104 -11.95 -19.54 2.53
CA ILE A 104 -13.38 -19.46 2.26
C ILE A 104 -14.05 -20.83 2.48
N PRO A 105 -15.08 -20.92 3.33
CA PRO A 105 -15.83 -22.16 3.52
C PRO A 105 -16.33 -22.74 2.19
N GLU A 106 -16.12 -24.04 1.97
CA GLU A 106 -16.46 -24.73 0.71
C GLU A 106 -17.91 -24.49 0.26
N GLU A 107 -18.82 -24.33 1.22
CA GLU A 107 -20.24 -24.07 0.98
C GLU A 107 -20.50 -22.71 0.32
N LEU A 108 -19.61 -21.73 0.53
CA LEU A 108 -19.73 -20.39 -0.03
C LEU A 108 -19.05 -20.26 -1.39
N ILE A 109 -18.16 -21.18 -1.77
CA ILE A 109 -17.43 -21.15 -3.05
C ILE A 109 -18.36 -21.00 -4.26
N PRO A 110 -19.49 -21.74 -4.40
CA PRO A 110 -20.41 -21.54 -5.52
C PRO A 110 -21.01 -20.13 -5.58
N THR A 111 -21.32 -19.55 -4.41
CA THR A 111 -21.87 -18.19 -4.31
C THR A 111 -20.81 -17.15 -4.65
N VAL A 112 -19.58 -17.35 -4.18
CA VAL A 112 -18.42 -16.51 -4.53
C VAL A 112 -18.21 -16.53 -6.04
N LYS A 113 -18.21 -17.71 -6.68
CA LYS A 113 -18.06 -17.86 -8.13
C LYS A 113 -19.09 -17.04 -8.92
N GLU A 114 -20.37 -17.16 -8.57
CA GLU A 114 -21.46 -16.44 -9.25
C GLU A 114 -21.35 -14.92 -9.07
N ARG A 115 -21.14 -14.47 -7.82
CA ARG A 115 -21.06 -13.05 -7.50
C ARG A 115 -19.79 -12.41 -8.04
N MET A 116 -18.69 -13.15 -8.09
CA MET A 116 -17.43 -12.67 -8.66
C MET A 116 -17.57 -12.40 -10.15
N GLN A 117 -18.18 -13.31 -10.91
CA GLN A 117 -18.49 -13.08 -12.32
C GLN A 117 -19.29 -11.78 -12.51
N THR A 118 -20.36 -11.61 -11.72
CA THR A 118 -21.20 -10.40 -11.75
C THR A 118 -20.41 -9.14 -11.38
N SER A 119 -19.49 -9.25 -10.41
CA SER A 119 -18.65 -8.13 -9.94
C SER A 119 -17.70 -7.65 -11.04
N VAL A 120 -17.06 -8.57 -11.75
CA VAL A 120 -16.13 -8.25 -12.84
C VAL A 120 -16.86 -7.61 -14.03
N GLU A 121 -18.04 -8.12 -14.39
CA GLU A 121 -18.85 -7.58 -15.49
C GLU A 121 -19.41 -6.18 -15.22
N ASN A 122 -19.70 -5.88 -13.94
CA ASN A 122 -20.36 -4.63 -13.53
C ASN A 122 -19.44 -3.75 -12.68
N MET A 123 -18.13 -3.76 -12.97
CA MET A 123 -17.16 -2.96 -12.24
C MET A 123 -17.42 -1.46 -12.42
N ASP A 124 -17.70 -0.77 -11.32
CA ASP A 124 -17.87 0.67 -11.28
C ASP A 124 -16.50 1.36 -11.20
N ILE A 125 -16.24 2.31 -12.09
CA ILE A 125 -15.00 3.10 -12.12
C ILE A 125 -14.91 4.06 -10.92
N ALA A 126 -16.03 4.68 -10.53
CA ALA A 126 -16.08 5.72 -9.51
C ALA A 126 -16.20 5.15 -8.09
N ALA A 127 -16.85 4.00 -7.94
CA ALA A 127 -16.99 3.29 -6.67
C ALA A 127 -16.64 1.79 -6.81
N PRO A 128 -15.36 1.46 -7.06
CA PRO A 128 -14.93 0.08 -7.21
C PRO A 128 -15.22 -0.74 -5.95
N LYS A 129 -15.70 -1.97 -6.13
CA LYS A 129 -15.98 -2.90 -5.02
C LYS A 129 -14.80 -3.85 -4.80
N HIS A 130 -13.59 -3.34 -4.99
CA HIS A 130 -12.36 -4.08 -4.79
C HIS A 130 -11.26 -3.19 -4.25
N SER A 131 -10.27 -3.80 -3.63
CA SER A 131 -9.01 -3.17 -3.30
C SER A 131 -7.86 -4.02 -3.82
N ILE A 132 -6.78 -3.33 -4.18
CA ILE A 132 -5.50 -3.90 -4.56
C ILE A 132 -4.57 -3.60 -3.40
N GLN A 133 -3.93 -4.63 -2.87
CA GLN A 133 -2.87 -4.50 -1.89
C GLN A 133 -1.56 -4.92 -2.55
N ILE A 134 -0.54 -4.07 -2.48
CA ILE A 134 0.84 -4.42 -2.86
C ILE A 134 1.69 -4.11 -1.63
N ARG A 135 2.09 -5.16 -0.90
CA ARG A 135 2.72 -5.06 0.42
C ARG A 135 1.89 -4.20 1.37
N ARG A 136 2.46 -3.12 1.89
CA ARG A 136 1.83 -2.20 2.87
C ARG A 136 0.93 -1.15 2.25
N ASP A 137 0.91 -1.01 0.93
CA ASP A 137 0.07 -0.04 0.23
C ASP A 137 -1.23 -0.67 -0.27
N VAL A 138 -2.34 0.07 -0.14
CA VAL A 138 -3.68 -0.37 -0.54
C VAL A 138 -4.39 0.74 -1.31
N LEU A 139 -4.95 0.42 -2.48
CA LEU A 139 -5.71 1.35 -3.34
C LEU A 139 -6.92 0.64 -3.99
N ASP A 140 -7.93 1.41 -4.42
CA ASP A 140 -9.09 0.93 -5.21
C ASP A 140 -8.94 1.24 -6.71
N GLY A 141 -7.71 1.21 -7.23
CA GLY A 141 -7.39 1.52 -8.63
C GLY A 141 -7.94 0.48 -9.63
N PRO A 142 -7.86 0.74 -10.95
CA PRO A 142 -8.21 -0.25 -11.95
C PRO A 142 -7.30 -1.48 -11.90
N ILE A 143 -7.87 -2.61 -12.29
CA ILE A 143 -7.12 -3.84 -12.57
C ILE A 143 -7.12 -4.04 -14.09
N PRO A 144 -6.04 -3.68 -14.80
CA PRO A 144 -6.02 -3.72 -16.26
C PRO A 144 -6.07 -5.16 -16.79
N SER A 145 -6.86 -5.35 -17.86
CA SER A 145 -7.07 -6.67 -18.47
C SER A 145 -7.62 -7.71 -17.50
N LEU A 146 -8.42 -7.27 -16.52
CA LEU A 146 -9.08 -8.14 -15.55
C LEU A 146 -9.97 -9.17 -16.26
N SER A 147 -9.76 -10.44 -15.94
CA SER A 147 -10.64 -11.54 -16.33
C SER A 147 -10.75 -12.54 -15.20
N TYR A 148 -11.85 -13.30 -15.18
CA TYR A 148 -12.15 -14.29 -14.15
C TYR A 148 -12.41 -15.66 -14.78
N ASP A 149 -11.65 -16.67 -14.35
CA ASP A 149 -11.87 -18.07 -14.66
C ASP A 149 -12.70 -18.72 -13.55
N GLN A 150 -14.01 -18.82 -13.79
CA GLN A 150 -14.98 -19.40 -12.86
C GLN A 150 -14.70 -20.88 -12.55
N ALA A 151 -14.11 -21.63 -13.49
CA ALA A 151 -13.84 -23.04 -13.26
C ALA A 151 -12.77 -23.20 -12.18
N LYS A 152 -11.69 -22.41 -12.29
CA LYS A 152 -10.53 -22.46 -11.40
C LYS A 152 -10.59 -21.53 -10.20
N CYS A 153 -11.57 -20.63 -10.12
CA CYS A 153 -11.54 -19.51 -9.16
C CYS A 153 -10.27 -18.67 -9.31
N GLU A 154 -9.86 -18.38 -10.55
CA GLU A 154 -8.66 -17.59 -10.82
C GLU A 154 -9.01 -16.21 -11.40
N VAL A 155 -8.36 -15.18 -10.90
CA VAL A 155 -8.38 -13.84 -11.48
C VAL A 155 -7.09 -13.64 -12.27
N ASN A 156 -7.18 -13.12 -13.49
CA ASN A 156 -6.02 -12.81 -14.31
C ASN A 156 -5.98 -11.32 -14.64
N CYS A 157 -4.80 -10.72 -14.63
CA CYS A 157 -4.59 -9.34 -15.05
C CYS A 157 -3.17 -9.10 -15.58
N ASN A 158 -2.96 -7.98 -16.28
CA ASN A 158 -1.62 -7.56 -16.66
C ASN A 158 -0.94 -6.89 -15.47
N TRP A 159 0.06 -7.56 -14.87
CA TRP A 159 0.69 -7.07 -13.64
C TRP A 159 1.51 -5.79 -13.85
N ARG A 160 2.11 -5.60 -15.04
CA ARG A 160 2.87 -4.36 -15.34
C ARG A 160 1.93 -3.17 -15.43
N ASP A 161 0.79 -3.34 -16.08
CA ASP A 161 -0.21 -2.28 -16.19
C ASP A 161 -0.88 -2.02 -14.84
N LEU A 162 -1.12 -3.07 -14.05
CA LEU A 162 -1.59 -2.97 -12.66
C LEU A 162 -0.64 -2.10 -11.82
N PHE A 163 0.66 -2.44 -11.78
CA PHE A 163 1.67 -1.68 -11.04
C PHE A 163 1.79 -0.24 -11.55
N THR A 164 1.66 -0.03 -12.87
CA THR A 164 1.69 1.31 -13.48
C THR A 164 0.49 2.15 -13.06
N ALA A 165 -0.71 1.56 -13.00
CA ALA A 165 -1.89 2.25 -12.51
C ALA A 165 -1.79 2.54 -11.01
N PHE A 166 -1.36 1.55 -10.23
CA PHE A 166 -1.25 1.62 -8.78
C PHE A 166 -0.22 2.67 -8.33
N TYR A 167 1.04 2.52 -8.73
CA TYR A 167 2.09 3.46 -8.33
C TYR A 167 2.01 4.80 -9.04
N GLY A 168 1.33 4.88 -10.19
CA GLY A 168 1.01 6.16 -10.82
C GLY A 168 0.08 7.03 -9.95
N GLU A 169 -0.90 6.41 -9.28
CA GLU A 169 -1.76 7.11 -8.33
C GLU A 169 -1.01 7.46 -7.04
N GLU A 170 -0.23 6.53 -6.47
CA GLU A 170 0.55 6.78 -5.26
C GLU A 170 1.59 7.90 -5.47
N ALA A 171 2.30 7.91 -6.60
CA ALA A 171 3.26 8.96 -6.92
C ALA A 171 2.57 10.33 -7.09
N LEU A 172 1.36 10.35 -7.65
CA LEU A 172 0.56 11.58 -7.73
C LEU A 172 0.16 12.06 -6.33
N ALA A 173 -0.32 11.16 -5.47
CA ALA A 173 -0.67 11.47 -4.09
C ALA A 173 0.52 12.05 -3.32
N ARG A 174 1.70 11.39 -3.39
CA ARG A 174 2.95 11.89 -2.78
C ARG A 174 3.35 13.27 -3.28
N ARG A 175 3.25 13.51 -4.60
CA ARG A 175 3.53 14.84 -5.17
C ARG A 175 2.57 15.91 -4.65
N LEU A 176 1.28 15.60 -4.55
CA LEU A 176 0.28 16.52 -3.99
C LEU A 176 0.54 16.77 -2.51
N THR A 177 0.91 15.75 -1.73
CA THR A 177 1.29 15.88 -0.32
C THR A 177 2.50 16.78 -0.15
N ASN A 178 3.55 16.62 -0.97
CA ASN A 178 4.73 17.49 -0.90
C ASN A 178 4.38 18.95 -1.21
N GLN A 179 3.58 19.19 -2.27
CA GLN A 179 3.09 20.54 -2.58
C GLN A 179 2.24 21.12 -1.46
N TRP A 180 1.40 20.30 -0.82
CA TRP A 180 0.62 20.73 0.32
C TRP A 180 1.51 21.08 1.52
N LEU A 181 2.50 20.25 1.85
CA LEU A 181 3.47 20.50 2.92
C LEU A 181 4.27 21.80 2.68
N ASP A 182 4.70 22.04 1.44
CA ASP A 182 5.39 23.28 1.05
C ASP A 182 4.52 24.52 1.34
N ASN A 183 3.20 24.42 1.15
CA ASN A 183 2.26 25.48 1.47
C ASN A 183 1.99 25.63 2.98
N GLN A 184 2.27 24.59 3.77
CA GLN A 184 2.10 24.59 5.24
C GLN A 184 3.34 25.02 6.00
N VAL A 185 4.48 25.27 5.33
CA VAL A 185 5.74 25.65 6.00
C VAL A 185 5.55 26.82 6.97
N ALA A 186 4.82 27.86 6.57
CA ALA A 186 4.57 29.02 7.43
C ALA A 186 3.73 28.68 8.68
N TYR A 187 2.79 27.75 8.56
CA TYR A 187 1.98 27.28 9.69
C TYR A 187 2.81 26.42 10.66
N LEU A 188 3.61 25.49 10.14
CA LEU A 188 4.50 24.65 10.94
C LEU A 188 5.56 25.49 11.66
N ASP A 189 6.09 26.53 11.00
CA ASP A 189 6.99 27.51 11.61
C ASP A 189 6.32 28.26 12.77
N GLU A 190 5.04 28.63 12.63
CA GLU A 190 4.31 29.31 13.72
C GLU A 190 4.04 28.37 14.90
N LEU A 191 3.72 27.09 14.66
CA LEU A 191 3.63 26.09 15.73
C LEU A 191 4.96 25.95 16.48
N LYS A 192 6.07 25.89 15.74
CA LYS A 192 7.42 25.88 16.32
C LYS A 192 7.73 27.15 17.12
N ARG A 193 7.30 28.34 16.65
CA ARG A 193 7.46 29.58 17.44
C ARG A 193 6.66 29.54 18.73
N LYS A 194 5.39 29.11 18.70
CA LYS A 194 4.55 28.95 19.90
C LYS A 194 5.17 28.01 20.93
N PHE A 195 5.82 26.94 20.46
CA PHE A 195 6.62 26.06 21.31
C PHE A 195 7.75 26.81 22.02
N THR A 196 8.58 27.51 21.24
CA THR A 196 9.74 28.23 21.78
C THR A 196 9.37 29.35 22.73
N ARG A 197 8.18 29.96 22.56
CA ARG A 197 7.63 30.96 23.48
C ARG A 197 7.02 30.37 24.75
N GLY A 198 6.88 29.04 24.84
CA GLY A 198 6.20 28.37 25.96
C GLY A 198 4.68 28.55 25.96
N GLU A 199 4.09 29.02 24.86
CA GLU A 199 2.64 29.25 24.73
C GLU A 199 1.85 27.95 24.51
N MET A 200 2.55 26.89 24.08
CA MET A 200 1.97 25.58 23.83
C MET A 200 2.94 24.48 24.26
N GLY A 201 2.45 23.50 25.01
CA GLY A 201 3.24 22.32 25.38
C GLY A 201 3.53 21.42 24.19
N ALA A 202 4.65 20.68 24.25
CA ALA A 202 5.13 19.82 23.18
C ALA A 202 4.06 18.84 22.67
N GLU A 203 3.32 18.19 23.58
CA GLU A 203 2.25 17.24 23.25
C GLU A 203 1.16 17.86 22.36
N ARG A 204 0.75 19.10 22.66
CA ARG A 204 -0.29 19.79 21.89
C ARG A 204 0.19 20.18 20.50
N ILE A 205 1.47 20.53 20.35
CA ILE A 205 2.08 20.83 19.05
C ILE A 205 2.19 19.57 18.21
N ILE A 206 2.69 18.47 18.79
CA ILE A 206 2.81 17.18 18.11
C ILE A 206 1.43 16.72 17.65
N SER A 207 0.44 16.76 18.54
CA SER A 207 -0.94 16.39 18.21
C SER A 207 -1.53 17.26 17.11
N ALA A 208 -1.35 18.58 17.18
CA ALA A 208 -1.84 19.50 16.15
C ALA A 208 -1.15 19.27 14.79
N ALA A 209 0.16 19.02 14.79
CA ALA A 209 0.92 18.73 13.57
C ALA A 209 0.49 17.39 12.95
N ILE A 210 0.32 16.33 13.76
CA ILE A 210 -0.14 15.01 13.29
C ILE A 210 -1.55 15.13 12.69
N LEU A 211 -2.47 15.82 13.37
CA LEU A 211 -3.84 16.00 12.87
C LEU A 211 -3.86 16.78 11.56
N GLU A 212 -3.09 17.87 11.47
CA GLU A 212 -3.01 18.69 10.26
C GLU A 212 -2.42 17.88 9.10
N VAL A 213 -1.26 17.24 9.29
CA VAL A 213 -0.60 16.42 8.26
C VAL A 213 -1.49 15.26 7.82
N GLY A 214 -2.12 14.55 8.76
CA GLY A 214 -3.04 13.46 8.44
C GLY A 214 -4.27 13.94 7.65
N SER A 215 -4.79 15.14 7.93
CA SER A 215 -5.89 15.71 7.15
C SER A 215 -5.46 16.10 5.74
N GLY A 216 -4.27 16.69 5.60
CA GLY A 216 -3.67 17.05 4.32
C GLY A 216 -3.42 15.84 3.43
N GLU A 217 -2.88 14.75 4.00
CA GLU A 217 -2.65 13.51 3.27
C GLU A 217 -3.98 12.92 2.74
N LYS A 218 -5.04 12.90 3.57
CA LYS A 218 -6.36 12.43 3.15
C LYS A 218 -6.92 13.24 1.97
N ILE A 219 -6.75 14.56 1.99
CA ILE A 219 -7.16 15.44 0.87
C ILE A 219 -6.35 15.10 -0.38
N CYS A 220 -5.03 14.98 -0.27
CA CYS A 220 -4.15 14.69 -1.39
C CYS A 220 -4.44 13.33 -2.04
N ARG A 221 -4.69 12.28 -1.23
CA ARG A 221 -5.09 10.95 -1.71
C ARG A 221 -6.44 10.98 -2.41
N ARG A 222 -7.43 11.67 -1.84
CA ARG A 222 -8.73 11.87 -2.50
C ARG A 222 -8.56 12.56 -3.86
N ASP A 223 -7.75 13.60 -3.93
CA ASP A 223 -7.55 14.37 -5.15
C ASP A 223 -6.80 13.55 -6.23
N ALA A 224 -5.84 12.71 -5.82
CA ALA A 224 -5.18 11.74 -6.70
C ALA A 224 -6.17 10.70 -7.25
N ARG A 225 -7.02 10.12 -6.38
CA ARG A 225 -8.09 9.19 -6.76
C ARG A 225 -9.08 9.83 -7.75
N ARG A 226 -9.54 11.06 -7.48
CA ARG A 226 -10.41 11.82 -8.38
C ARG A 226 -9.73 12.08 -9.73
N ALA A 227 -8.44 12.43 -9.74
CA ALA A 227 -7.68 12.63 -10.98
C ALA A 227 -7.60 11.34 -11.82
N ARG A 228 -7.39 10.18 -11.18
CA ARG A 228 -7.49 8.87 -11.85
C ARG A 228 -8.86 8.65 -12.46
N ILE A 229 -9.94 8.81 -11.68
CA ILE A 229 -11.32 8.56 -12.15
C ILE A 229 -11.63 9.43 -13.37
N ARG A 230 -11.28 10.73 -13.33
CA ARG A 230 -11.41 11.64 -14.48
C ARG A 230 -10.70 11.13 -15.73
N HIS A 231 -9.47 10.63 -15.56
CA HIS A 231 -8.69 10.08 -16.67
C HIS A 231 -9.32 8.82 -17.25
N GLN A 232 -9.92 7.95 -16.41
CA GLN A 232 -10.58 6.74 -16.86
C GLN A 232 -11.87 7.02 -17.64
N PHE A 233 -12.73 7.92 -17.16
CA PHE A 233 -13.92 8.34 -17.92
C PHE A 233 -13.54 8.99 -19.26
N ARG A 234 -12.52 9.86 -19.25
CA ARG A 234 -12.01 10.46 -20.49
C ARG A 234 -11.53 9.42 -21.50
N LYS A 235 -10.88 8.34 -21.04
CA LYS A 235 -10.45 7.24 -21.93
C LYS A 235 -11.61 6.36 -22.40
N LEU A 236 -12.60 6.12 -21.55
CA LEU A 236 -13.70 5.21 -21.84
C LEU A 236 -14.68 5.80 -22.88
N ASP A 237 -15.11 7.04 -22.67
CA ASP A 237 -16.16 7.66 -23.48
C ASP A 237 -15.95 9.15 -23.76
N GLY A 238 -14.79 9.70 -23.37
CA GLY A 238 -14.47 11.11 -23.59
C GLY A 238 -15.14 12.08 -22.63
N ARG A 239 -15.94 11.61 -21.67
CA ARG A 239 -16.58 12.49 -20.67
C ARG A 239 -15.53 13.03 -19.69
N ASN A 240 -15.75 14.28 -19.27
CA ASN A 240 -15.04 14.85 -18.13
C ASN A 240 -15.90 14.62 -16.89
N TRP A 241 -15.54 13.61 -16.10
CA TRP A 241 -16.21 13.33 -14.83
C TRP A 241 -15.99 14.45 -13.82
N ASP A 242 -17.07 14.92 -13.22
CA ASP A 242 -17.05 15.99 -12.22
C ASP A 242 -17.46 15.42 -10.85
N PRO A 243 -16.55 15.34 -9.85
CA PRO A 243 -16.87 14.72 -8.56
C PRO A 243 -18.07 15.34 -7.85
N GLU A 244 -18.31 16.63 -8.06
CA GLU A 244 -19.38 17.39 -7.42
C GLU A 244 -20.75 17.10 -8.05
N HIS A 245 -20.80 16.73 -9.32
CA HIS A 245 -22.04 16.44 -10.06
C HIS A 245 -22.28 14.94 -10.26
N ASP A 246 -21.23 14.21 -10.66
CA ASP A 246 -21.29 12.79 -11.03
C ASP A 246 -20.89 11.87 -9.88
N GLY A 247 -20.24 12.40 -8.85
CA GLY A 247 -19.75 11.65 -7.69
C GLY A 247 -20.77 11.55 -6.56
N ASP A 248 -20.56 10.56 -5.69
CA ASP A 248 -21.26 10.44 -4.41
C ASP A 248 -20.24 10.64 -3.30
N SER A 249 -20.24 11.85 -2.70
CA SER A 249 -19.26 12.23 -1.69
C SER A 249 -19.32 11.35 -0.44
N ALA A 250 -20.49 10.79 -0.10
CA ALA A 250 -20.61 9.89 1.05
C ALA A 250 -19.93 8.55 0.74
N LYS A 251 -20.23 7.96 -0.42
CA LYS A 251 -19.57 6.72 -0.86
C LYS A 251 -18.06 6.87 -1.05
N GLU A 252 -17.61 8.01 -1.57
CA GLU A 252 -16.17 8.30 -1.69
C GLU A 252 -15.50 8.36 -0.30
N CYS A 253 -16.13 9.02 0.67
CA CYS A 253 -15.63 9.09 2.04
C CYS A 253 -15.56 7.70 2.67
N ASP A 254 -16.61 6.89 2.52
CA ASP A 254 -16.67 5.51 3.02
C ASP A 254 -15.56 4.65 2.40
N ALA A 255 -15.37 4.73 1.08
CA ALA A 255 -14.31 4.01 0.37
C ALA A 255 -12.90 4.40 0.86
N LEU A 256 -12.64 5.70 1.04
CA LEU A 256 -11.34 6.18 1.53
C LEU A 256 -11.06 5.74 2.98
N ASN A 257 -12.09 5.74 3.84
CA ASN A 257 -11.96 5.26 5.21
C ASN A 257 -11.67 3.75 5.26
N GLU A 258 -12.32 2.98 4.39
CA GLU A 258 -12.05 1.55 4.25
C GLU A 258 -10.63 1.28 3.76
N LEU A 259 -10.18 1.96 2.70
CA LEU A 259 -8.82 1.83 2.19
C LEU A 259 -7.79 2.20 3.25
N TRP A 260 -8.07 3.24 4.05
CA TRP A 260 -7.21 3.61 5.17
C TRP A 260 -7.15 2.52 6.23
N ALA A 261 -8.28 1.94 6.61
CA ALA A 261 -8.32 0.83 7.56
C ALA A 261 -7.54 -0.38 7.04
N LEU A 262 -7.75 -0.77 5.78
CA LEU A 262 -7.00 -1.85 5.13
C LEU A 262 -5.50 -1.56 5.10
N LYS A 263 -5.10 -0.32 4.80
CA LYS A 263 -3.71 0.10 4.85
C LYS A 263 -3.11 -0.04 6.25
N GLN A 264 -3.84 0.33 7.31
CA GLN A 264 -3.38 0.14 8.69
C GLN A 264 -3.17 -1.35 9.02
N PHE A 265 -4.05 -2.23 8.56
CA PHE A 265 -3.84 -3.67 8.72
C PHE A 265 -2.63 -4.16 7.93
N ALA A 266 -2.47 -3.76 6.67
CA ALA A 266 -1.33 -4.12 5.84
C ALA A 266 0.02 -3.64 6.41
N GLN A 267 0.03 -2.50 7.13
CA GLN A 267 1.22 -1.99 7.82
C GLN A 267 1.66 -2.86 9.01
N SER A 268 0.75 -3.68 9.56
CA SER A 268 1.06 -4.61 10.66
C SER A 268 1.46 -6.01 10.17
N GLU A 269 1.39 -6.27 8.87
CA GLU A 269 1.83 -7.56 8.30
C GLU A 269 3.35 -7.65 8.29
N VAL A 270 3.88 -8.74 8.83
CA VAL A 270 5.30 -9.10 8.77
C VAL A 270 5.52 -9.87 7.47
N PHE A 271 6.45 -9.41 6.64
CA PHE A 271 6.83 -10.11 5.42
C PHE A 271 8.09 -10.93 5.65
N SER A 272 8.16 -12.14 5.08
CA SER A 272 9.25 -13.09 5.33
C SER A 272 10.65 -12.62 4.90
N ASP A 273 10.76 -11.57 4.08
CA ASP A 273 12.03 -10.95 3.68
C ASP A 273 12.44 -9.79 4.60
N GLU A 274 11.67 -9.52 5.66
CA GLU A 274 11.94 -8.50 6.68
C GLU A 274 12.40 -9.12 8.01
N GLU A 275 12.48 -10.46 8.13
CA GLU A 275 12.74 -11.17 9.38
C GLU A 275 14.22 -11.20 9.85
N ASP A 276 15.12 -10.36 9.30
CA ASP A 276 16.57 -10.60 9.39
C ASP A 276 17.42 -9.51 10.08
N SER A 277 16.88 -8.52 10.83
CA SER A 277 17.76 -7.42 11.33
C SER A 277 17.97 -7.20 12.83
N ASP A 278 17.20 -7.75 13.77
CA ASP A 278 17.35 -7.30 15.17
C ASP A 278 17.16 -8.38 16.25
N GLU A 279 17.79 -9.55 16.07
CA GLU A 279 18.33 -10.28 17.24
C GLU A 279 19.71 -9.69 17.56
N TRP A 280 19.72 -8.49 18.14
CA TRP A 280 20.80 -8.14 19.06
C TRP A 280 20.56 -9.01 20.29
N GLU A 281 21.08 -10.23 20.26
CA GLU A 281 21.33 -10.99 21.48
C GLU A 281 22.23 -10.10 22.33
N ASP A 282 21.62 -9.41 23.31
CA ASP A 282 22.33 -8.84 24.45
C ASP A 282 22.97 -10.03 25.18
N GLU A 283 24.14 -10.48 24.69
CA GLU A 283 25.09 -11.27 25.46
C GLU A 283 25.60 -10.33 26.56
N ASP A 284 24.79 -10.18 27.61
CA ASP A 284 25.22 -9.72 28.91
C ASP A 284 26.29 -10.72 29.39
N GLU A 285 27.55 -10.44 29.06
CA GLU A 285 28.72 -11.06 29.66
C GLU A 285 28.61 -10.84 31.19
N GLU A 286 28.18 -11.90 31.87
CA GLU A 286 28.28 -12.04 33.33
C GLU A 286 29.76 -11.96 33.73
N ASP A 287 30.24 -10.74 34.01
CA ASP A 287 31.50 -10.53 34.72
C ASP A 287 31.31 -10.95 36.20
N GLU A 288 31.55 -12.24 36.42
CA GLU A 288 31.88 -12.84 37.70
C GLU A 288 33.14 -12.21 38.32
N GLU A 289 33.09 -12.06 39.65
CA GLU A 289 34.21 -11.94 40.59
C GLU A 289 34.97 -10.59 40.69
N ASN A 290 34.82 -9.90 41.82
CA ASN A 290 35.77 -10.14 42.91
C ASN A 290 35.31 -9.65 44.30
N GLU A 291 35.79 -10.40 45.27
CA GLU A 291 35.58 -10.48 46.70
C GLU A 291 36.02 -9.24 47.53
N THR A 292 35.47 -9.22 48.76
CA THR A 292 36.06 -8.75 50.04
C THR A 292 36.28 -7.24 50.26
N ASP A 293 36.09 -6.67 51.45
CA ASP A 293 36.21 -7.20 52.81
C ASP A 293 35.31 -6.44 53.81
N GLU A 294 35.09 -7.12 54.93
CA GLU A 294 34.56 -6.70 56.23
C GLU A 294 35.01 -5.29 56.68
N GLU A 295 34.14 -4.55 57.38
CA GLU A 295 34.31 -4.39 58.83
C GLU A 295 33.15 -3.64 59.53
N GLU A 296 33.02 -4.06 60.77
CA GLU A 296 32.04 -3.87 61.83
C GLU A 296 32.34 -2.59 62.64
N SER A 297 31.32 -1.83 63.07
CA SER A 297 31.37 -0.91 64.23
C SER A 297 29.98 -0.28 64.45
N THR A 298 29.13 -0.85 65.31
CA THR A 298 28.90 -0.55 66.75
C THR A 298 28.31 0.83 67.08
N ASP A 299 27.07 0.78 67.56
CA ASP A 299 26.47 1.45 68.73
C ASP A 299 26.41 3.00 68.88
N ASP A 300 25.17 3.41 69.20
CA ASP A 300 24.72 4.39 70.21
C ASP A 300 25.31 5.81 70.24
N GLU A 301 24.45 6.80 69.95
CA GLU A 301 23.92 7.80 70.92
C GLU A 301 22.73 8.59 70.34
#